data_AF-A0AAW0NXU7-F1
#
_entry.id   AF-A0AAW0NXU7-F1
#
_cell.length_a   1.000
_cell.length_b   1.000
_cell.length_c   1.000
_cell.angle_alpha   90.00
_cell.angle_beta   90.00
_cell.angle_gamma   90.00
#
_symmetry.space_group_name_H-M   'P 1'
#
loop_
_entity.id
_entity.type
_entity.pdbx_description
1 polymer ?
#
loop_
_entity_poly.entity_id
_entity_poly.type
_entity_poly.pdbx_seq_one_letter_code
_entity_poly.pdbx_strand_id
1 'polypeptide(L)'
;MHSYVFEKDLATHVVTAILYGAQAFFVFDQQVSESENLQDIQGNLQVMIKKIPSISIEGEGALKMEDKDREKVTGESLPGSAQLLGPNGEKAVPVKVWLLPLTSLDSGAAKLVRQISVRLVSEVEKTLEDLVDLEMRCRDTSRHSSGTVTKHQRGVRTKAKLFGDFAEANKDNEDVKFFTVAFTDETHKDSSIYLYEDGFEVSDNFELPSKPEKVSVVDVTQDSVTLLFSAPSCGAEAVTSYRLEHRELREEDGQWQQQSEEKPGSVTVTGLRADTEYVFRVRAVTDVGLGLVAELKPVKTDPEPESLSCGRLAEEVKNSVK
;
A
#
# COMPACT_ATOMS: atom_id res chain seq x y z
N MET A 1 -33.99 8.91 -50.83
CA MET A 1 -33.46 8.33 -52.09
C MET A 1 -32.16 7.62 -51.73
N HIS A 2 -32.20 6.32 -51.41
CA HIS A 2 -31.03 5.47 -51.19
C HIS A 2 -31.18 4.23 -52.08
N SER A 3 -31.20 4.43 -53.39
CA SER A 3 -31.24 3.34 -54.39
C SER A 3 -30.00 2.45 -54.33
N TYR A 4 -28.90 2.96 -53.79
CA TYR A 4 -27.61 2.27 -53.70
C TYR A 4 -27.56 1.08 -52.72
N VAL A 5 -28.48 1.01 -51.75
CA VAL A 5 -28.51 -0.07 -50.74
C VAL A 5 -29.17 -1.33 -51.30
N PHE A 6 -30.12 -1.17 -52.23
CA PHE A 6 -30.88 -2.26 -52.83
C PHE A 6 -30.17 -2.91 -54.04
N GLU A 7 -29.21 -2.22 -54.66
CA GLU A 7 -28.49 -2.71 -55.84
C GLU A 7 -27.32 -3.66 -55.51
N LYS A 8 -26.99 -3.85 -54.22
CA LYS A 8 -25.83 -4.67 -53.79
C LYS A 8 -26.18 -5.86 -52.87
N ASP A 9 -27.46 -6.21 -52.70
CA ASP A 9 -27.90 -7.27 -51.76
C ASP A 9 -27.35 -7.11 -50.33
N LEU A 10 -27.00 -5.89 -49.92
CA LEU A 10 -26.34 -5.63 -48.63
C LEU A 10 -27.32 -5.62 -47.45
N ALA A 11 -28.62 -5.45 -47.69
CA ALA A 11 -29.65 -5.35 -46.66
C ALA A 11 -30.61 -6.55 -46.72
N THR A 12 -30.75 -7.26 -45.60
CA THR A 12 -31.60 -8.47 -45.50
C THR A 12 -33.01 -8.20 -44.96
N HIS A 13 -33.22 -7.04 -44.33
CA HIS A 13 -34.47 -6.65 -43.67
C HIS A 13 -34.80 -5.18 -43.92
N VAL A 14 -36.09 -4.84 -43.91
CA VAL A 14 -36.58 -3.46 -43.95
C VAL A 14 -37.19 -3.09 -42.60
N VAL A 15 -36.88 -1.90 -42.10
CA VAL A 15 -37.50 -1.35 -40.89
C VAL A 15 -38.95 -0.99 -41.18
N THR A 16 -39.89 -1.58 -40.44
CA THR A 16 -41.33 -1.36 -40.64
C THR A 16 -41.95 -0.47 -39.55
N ALA A 17 -41.36 -0.47 -38.36
CA ALA A 17 -41.75 0.41 -37.26
C ALA A 17 -40.59 0.64 -36.29
N ILE A 18 -40.61 1.77 -35.60
CA ILE A 18 -39.66 2.12 -34.53
C ILE A 18 -40.46 2.70 -33.36
N LEU A 19 -40.20 2.22 -32.15
CA LEU A 19 -40.69 2.79 -30.91
C LEU A 19 -39.55 3.57 -30.26
N TYR A 20 -39.78 4.86 -30.05
CA TYR A 20 -38.84 5.77 -29.41
C TYR A 20 -39.15 5.89 -27.91
N GLY A 21 -38.09 5.99 -27.10
CA GLY A 21 -38.19 6.18 -25.65
C GLY A 21 -36.83 6.46 -25.01
N ALA A 22 -36.76 6.35 -23.69
CA ALA A 22 -35.50 6.34 -22.94
C ALA A 22 -35.58 5.29 -21.83
N GLN A 23 -34.48 4.57 -21.61
CA GLN A 23 -34.33 3.59 -20.55
C GLN A 23 -33.05 3.92 -19.77
N ALA A 24 -33.15 3.91 -18.44
CA ALA A 24 -32.01 4.08 -17.54
C ALA A 24 -31.82 2.79 -16.73
N PHE A 25 -30.57 2.38 -16.58
CA PHE A 25 -30.18 1.28 -15.70
C PHE A 25 -29.44 1.85 -14.50
N PHE A 26 -29.91 1.51 -13.30
CA PHE A 26 -29.23 1.84 -12.06
C PHE A 26 -28.53 0.58 -11.57
N VAL A 27 -27.20 0.60 -11.57
CA VAL A 27 -26.36 -0.50 -11.08
C VAL A 27 -25.93 -0.18 -9.66
N PHE A 28 -26.19 -1.10 -8.73
CA PHE A 28 -25.86 -0.95 -7.32
C PHE A 28 -24.82 -2.01 -6.95
N ASP A 29 -23.60 -1.56 -6.68
CA ASP A 29 -22.49 -2.44 -6.28
C ASP A 29 -22.23 -2.30 -4.77
N GLN A 30 -21.97 -3.42 -4.10
CA GLN A 30 -21.58 -3.45 -2.69
C GLN A 30 -20.32 -4.30 -2.53
N GLN A 31 -19.33 -3.77 -1.79
CA GLN A 31 -18.17 -4.56 -1.37
C GLN A 31 -18.59 -5.57 -0.29
N VAL A 32 -18.15 -6.81 -0.44
CA VAL A 32 -18.49 -7.94 0.44
C VAL A 32 -17.22 -8.53 1.04
N SER A 33 -17.26 -8.87 2.33
CA SER A 33 -16.17 -9.58 3.00
C SER A 33 -16.38 -11.10 2.95
N GLU A 34 -15.31 -11.91 3.00
CA GLU A 34 -15.38 -13.39 2.89
C GLU A 34 -16.27 -14.08 3.94
N SER A 35 -16.47 -13.46 5.10
CA SER A 35 -17.28 -14.01 6.20
C SER A 35 -18.77 -13.70 6.08
N GLU A 36 -19.16 -12.88 5.11
CA GLU A 36 -20.54 -12.44 4.94
C GLU A 36 -21.29 -13.34 3.96
N ASN A 37 -22.54 -13.66 4.27
CA ASN A 37 -23.37 -14.49 3.40
C ASN A 37 -23.91 -13.67 2.22
N LEU A 38 -23.48 -14.03 1.01
CA LEU A 38 -23.91 -13.38 -0.23
C LEU A 38 -25.43 -13.41 -0.43
N GLN A 39 -26.13 -14.46 0.01
CA GLN A 39 -27.58 -14.54 -0.10
C GLN A 39 -28.28 -13.52 0.80
N ASP A 40 -27.76 -13.30 2.00
CA ASP A 40 -28.31 -12.34 2.96
C ASP A 40 -28.05 -10.90 2.49
N ILE A 41 -26.86 -10.63 1.94
CA ILE A 41 -26.52 -9.32 1.36
C ILE A 41 -27.38 -9.04 0.12
N GLN A 42 -27.50 -10.01 -0.79
CA GLN A 42 -28.34 -9.87 -1.98
C GLN A 42 -29.81 -9.65 -1.59
N GLY A 43 -30.31 -10.39 -0.60
CA GLY A 43 -31.66 -10.21 -0.07
C GLY A 43 -31.88 -8.81 0.48
N ASN A 44 -30.96 -8.32 1.33
CA ASN A 44 -31.04 -6.98 1.91
C ASN A 44 -30.95 -5.87 0.86
N LEU A 45 -30.03 -5.97 -0.10
CA LEU A 45 -29.88 -5.00 -1.18
C LEU A 45 -31.11 -5.00 -2.09
N GLN A 46 -31.66 -6.18 -2.42
CA GLN A 46 -32.89 -6.29 -3.20
C GLN A 46 -34.08 -5.65 -2.48
N VAL A 47 -34.20 -5.82 -1.17
CA VAL A 47 -35.23 -5.15 -0.35
C VAL A 47 -35.03 -3.64 -0.38
N MET A 48 -33.79 -3.15 -0.33
CA MET A 48 -33.46 -1.72 -0.37
C MET A 48 -33.80 -1.12 -1.75
N ILE A 49 -33.39 -1.77 -2.84
CA ILE A 49 -33.68 -1.34 -4.22
C ILE A 49 -35.19 -1.34 -4.51
N LYS A 50 -35.93 -2.35 -4.03
CA LYS A 50 -37.39 -2.40 -4.19
C LYS A 50 -38.14 -1.28 -3.46
N LYS A 51 -37.51 -0.57 -2.53
CA LYS A 51 -38.09 0.62 -1.87
C LYS A 51 -37.91 1.89 -2.71
N ILE A 52 -37.00 1.91 -3.68
CA ILE A 52 -36.68 3.08 -4.52
C ILE A 52 -37.87 3.54 -5.41
N PRO A 53 -38.68 2.66 -6.02
CA PRO A 53 -39.81 3.09 -6.87
C PRO A 53 -40.99 3.70 -6.11
N SER A 54 -41.04 3.57 -4.77
CA SER A 54 -42.11 4.14 -3.93
C SER A 54 -41.86 5.60 -3.55
N ILE A 55 -40.69 6.14 -3.88
CA ILE A 55 -40.30 7.50 -3.53
C ILE A 55 -40.72 8.42 -4.68
N SER A 56 -41.99 8.85 -4.65
CA SER A 56 -42.32 10.15 -5.28
C SER A 56 -41.57 11.21 -4.49
N ILE A 57 -40.45 11.69 -5.03
CA ILE A 57 -39.77 12.87 -4.51
C ILE A 57 -40.55 14.09 -4.99
N GLU A 58 -41.75 14.27 -4.46
CA GLU A 58 -42.44 15.56 -4.40
C GLU A 58 -43.22 15.60 -3.08
N GLY A 59 -42.64 16.29 -2.09
CA GLY A 59 -43.29 16.56 -0.81
C GLY A 59 -42.49 16.10 0.40
N GLU A 60 -42.34 16.98 1.38
CA GLU A 60 -41.73 16.75 2.69
C GLU A 60 -42.32 15.50 3.37
N GLY A 61 -41.63 14.37 3.20
CA GLY A 61 -42.03 13.09 3.76
C GLY A 61 -40.81 12.19 3.91
N ALA A 62 -39.78 12.70 4.61
CA ALA A 62 -38.61 11.90 4.94
C ALA A 62 -39.01 10.74 5.86
N LEU A 63 -39.09 9.52 5.30
CA LEU A 63 -39.15 8.31 6.10
C LEU A 63 -37.81 8.16 6.84
N LYS A 64 -37.91 8.07 8.17
CA LYS A 64 -36.83 7.71 9.10
C LYS A 64 -36.24 6.36 8.66
N MET A 65 -35.05 6.39 8.07
CA MET A 65 -34.14 5.24 8.04
C MET A 65 -33.27 5.33 9.29
N GLU A 66 -32.96 4.18 9.91
CA GLU A 66 -31.96 4.15 10.96
C GLU A 66 -30.60 4.58 10.37
N ASP A 67 -29.83 5.37 11.14
CA ASP A 67 -28.62 6.06 10.64
C ASP A 67 -27.59 5.12 9.99
N LYS A 68 -27.62 3.83 10.34
CA LYS A 68 -26.75 2.78 9.79
C LYS A 68 -26.98 2.47 8.30
N ASP A 69 -28.19 2.71 7.79
CA ASP A 69 -28.55 2.45 6.38
C ASP A 69 -28.29 3.67 5.47
N ARG A 70 -28.05 4.86 6.06
CA ARG A 70 -27.84 6.12 5.33
C ARG A 70 -26.42 6.27 4.78
N GLU A 71 -25.44 5.63 5.42
CA GLU A 71 -24.02 5.78 5.09
C GLU A 71 -23.60 5.01 3.82
N LYS A 72 -24.43 4.08 3.34
CA LYS A 72 -24.14 3.22 2.17
C LYS A 72 -24.72 3.70 0.83
N VAL A 73 -25.48 4.79 0.82
CA VAL A 73 -26.13 5.32 -0.39
C VAL A 73 -25.58 6.71 -0.69
N THR A 74 -24.35 6.78 -1.21
CA THR A 74 -23.79 8.00 -1.80
C THR A 74 -24.08 8.01 -3.30
N GLY A 75 -25.29 8.41 -3.66
CA GLY A 75 -25.66 8.68 -5.04
C GLY A 75 -26.13 10.12 -5.20
N GLU A 76 -25.56 10.86 -6.15
CA GLU A 76 -26.11 12.15 -6.55
C GLU A 76 -27.56 11.97 -7.02
N SER A 77 -28.45 12.88 -6.59
CA SER A 77 -29.83 12.94 -7.04
C SER A 77 -29.89 13.12 -8.55
N LEU A 78 -30.17 12.06 -9.30
CA LEU A 78 -30.48 12.15 -10.71
C LEU A 78 -31.85 12.83 -10.90
N PRO A 79 -31.98 13.83 -11.78
CA PRO A 79 -33.27 14.44 -12.08
C PRO A 79 -34.23 13.37 -12.59
N GLY A 80 -35.50 13.45 -12.19
CA GLY A 80 -36.54 12.49 -12.54
C GLY A 80 -36.53 12.19 -14.04
N SER A 81 -36.49 10.90 -14.39
CA SER A 81 -36.30 10.39 -15.76
C SER A 81 -37.24 11.00 -16.82
N ALA A 82 -38.39 11.55 -16.41
CA ALA A 82 -39.32 12.26 -17.28
C ALA A 82 -38.80 13.63 -17.79
N GLN A 83 -37.97 14.35 -17.02
CA GLN A 83 -37.44 15.67 -17.42
C GLN A 83 -36.34 15.56 -18.50
N LEU A 84 -35.71 14.39 -18.67
CA LEU A 84 -34.61 14.18 -19.62
C LEU A 84 -35.08 13.97 -21.08
N LEU A 85 -36.36 13.65 -21.29
CA LEU A 85 -36.93 13.36 -22.62
C LEU A 85 -37.32 14.62 -23.42
N GLY A 86 -37.39 15.79 -22.79
CA GLY A 86 -37.86 17.05 -23.39
C GLY A 86 -39.40 17.10 -23.55
N PRO A 87 -39.99 18.28 -23.81
CA PRO A 87 -41.44 18.51 -23.74
C PRO A 87 -42.28 17.65 -24.70
N ASN A 88 -41.67 17.04 -25.73
CA ASN A 88 -42.33 16.14 -26.69
C ASN A 88 -41.51 14.88 -27.02
N GLY A 89 -40.58 14.46 -26.16
CA GLY A 89 -39.74 13.29 -26.44
C GLY A 89 -38.64 13.54 -27.48
N GLU A 90 -38.24 14.79 -27.70
CA GLU A 90 -37.23 15.20 -28.71
C GLU A 90 -35.85 14.57 -28.50
N LYS A 91 -35.57 14.09 -27.28
CA LYS A 91 -34.33 13.37 -26.94
C LYS A 91 -34.51 11.85 -26.85
N ALA A 92 -35.67 11.34 -27.25
CA ALA A 92 -35.94 9.90 -27.24
C ALA A 92 -35.12 9.19 -28.32
N VAL A 93 -34.59 8.01 -27.97
CA VAL A 93 -33.85 7.14 -28.88
C VAL A 93 -34.71 5.93 -29.26
N PRO A 94 -34.47 5.28 -30.43
CA PRO A 94 -35.11 4.00 -30.75
C PRO A 94 -34.85 2.96 -29.66
N VAL A 95 -35.89 2.52 -28.95
CA VAL A 95 -35.80 1.46 -27.92
C VAL A 95 -36.18 0.10 -28.50
N LYS A 96 -37.11 0.07 -29.47
CA LYS A 96 -37.53 -1.16 -30.14
C LYS A 96 -37.73 -0.91 -31.63
N VAL A 97 -37.16 -1.77 -32.47
CA VAL A 97 -37.23 -1.71 -33.92
C VAL A 97 -37.87 -2.98 -34.45
N TRP A 98 -38.88 -2.85 -35.31
CA TRP A 98 -39.47 -3.97 -36.02
C TRP A 98 -38.85 -4.07 -37.42
N LEU A 99 -38.28 -5.23 -37.71
CA LEU A 99 -37.62 -5.56 -38.97
C LEU A 99 -38.43 -6.63 -39.68
N LEU A 100 -38.76 -6.41 -40.96
CA LEU A 100 -39.38 -7.42 -41.81
C LEU A 100 -38.30 -8.07 -42.69
N PRO A 101 -38.06 -9.39 -42.59
CA PRO A 101 -37.11 -10.09 -43.45
C PRO A 101 -37.60 -10.09 -44.88
N LEU A 102 -36.73 -9.74 -45.84
CA LEU A 102 -37.07 -9.81 -47.27
C LEU A 102 -37.30 -11.25 -47.75
N THR A 103 -36.81 -12.24 -47.00
CA THR A 103 -36.95 -13.69 -47.27
C THR A 103 -38.20 -14.32 -46.64
N SER A 104 -39.02 -13.56 -45.90
CA SER A 104 -40.22 -14.07 -45.22
C SER A 104 -41.38 -14.50 -46.15
N LEU A 105 -41.11 -14.69 -47.44
CA LEU A 105 -42.08 -15.13 -48.44
C LEU A 105 -42.11 -16.65 -48.68
N ASP A 106 -41.08 -17.47 -48.33
CA ASP A 106 -41.23 -18.94 -48.10
C ASP A 106 -39.96 -19.64 -47.54
N SER A 107 -40.20 -20.82 -46.95
CA SER A 107 -39.38 -22.05 -46.86
C SER A 107 -38.93 -22.48 -45.46
N GLY A 108 -39.18 -23.76 -45.15
CA GLY A 108 -38.81 -24.42 -43.89
C GLY A 108 -37.30 -24.42 -43.57
N ALA A 109 -36.45 -24.12 -44.55
CA ALA A 109 -35.01 -23.92 -44.36
C ALA A 109 -34.72 -22.73 -43.42
N ALA A 110 -35.51 -21.65 -43.48
CA ALA A 110 -35.36 -20.51 -42.57
C ALA A 110 -35.66 -20.88 -41.11
N LYS A 111 -36.59 -21.82 -40.88
CA LYS A 111 -36.91 -22.32 -39.53
C LYS A 111 -35.78 -23.20 -38.96
N LEU A 112 -35.14 -24.02 -39.79
CA LEU A 112 -34.00 -24.86 -39.41
C LEU A 112 -32.74 -24.02 -39.11
N VAL A 113 -32.40 -23.05 -39.97
CA VAL A 113 -31.29 -22.11 -39.71
C VAL A 113 -31.52 -21.35 -38.41
N ARG A 114 -32.74 -20.85 -38.16
CA ARG A 114 -33.08 -20.19 -36.89
C ARG A 114 -32.89 -21.11 -35.68
N GLN A 115 -33.29 -22.38 -35.76
CA GLN A 115 -33.10 -23.33 -34.65
C GLN A 115 -31.63 -23.67 -34.40
N ILE A 116 -30.82 -23.80 -35.46
CA ILE A 116 -29.37 -24.03 -35.34
C ILE A 116 -28.69 -22.80 -34.75
N SER A 117 -29.03 -21.60 -35.23
CA SER A 117 -28.49 -20.34 -34.69
C SER A 117 -28.85 -20.13 -33.23
N VAL A 118 -30.05 -20.49 -32.78
CA VAL A 118 -30.43 -20.38 -31.36
C VAL A 118 -29.57 -21.29 -30.47
N ARG A 119 -29.28 -22.52 -30.91
CA ARG A 119 -28.37 -23.41 -30.16
C ARG A 119 -26.95 -22.85 -30.10
N LEU A 120 -26.42 -22.39 -31.24
CA LEU A 120 -25.07 -21.85 -31.32
C LEU A 120 -24.93 -20.57 -30.47
N VAL A 121 -25.94 -19.69 -30.49
CA VAL A 121 -25.96 -18.48 -29.65
C VAL A 121 -25.96 -18.85 -28.18
N SER A 122 -26.77 -19.82 -27.76
CA SER A 122 -26.80 -20.27 -26.36
C SER A 122 -25.48 -20.88 -25.89
N GLU A 123 -24.78 -21.64 -26.76
CA GLU A 123 -23.46 -22.18 -26.43
C GLU A 123 -22.39 -21.09 -26.31
N VAL A 124 -22.44 -20.08 -27.20
CA VAL A 124 -21.52 -18.93 -27.15
C VAL A 124 -21.79 -18.06 -25.93
N GLU A 125 -23.06 -17.76 -25.63
CA GLU A 125 -23.46 -17.02 -24.42
C GLU A 125 -22.94 -17.71 -23.16
N LYS A 126 -23.15 -19.03 -23.04
CA LYS A 126 -22.65 -19.80 -21.90
C LYS A 126 -21.12 -19.75 -21.78
N THR A 127 -20.42 -19.86 -22.90
CA THR A 127 -18.95 -19.79 -22.90
C THR A 127 -18.45 -18.40 -22.48
N LEU A 128 -19.15 -17.34 -22.89
CA LEU A 128 -18.82 -15.98 -22.48
C LEU A 128 -19.11 -15.75 -20.99
N GLU A 129 -20.24 -16.25 -20.47
CA GLU A 129 -20.55 -16.22 -19.03
C GLU A 129 -19.46 -16.93 -18.22
N ASP A 130 -19.08 -18.16 -18.62
CA ASP A 130 -18.03 -18.93 -17.95
C ASP A 130 -16.67 -18.20 -17.95
N LEU A 131 -16.35 -17.46 -19.01
CA LEU A 131 -15.12 -16.65 -19.11
C LEU A 131 -15.15 -15.42 -18.20
N VAL A 132 -16.29 -14.71 -18.15
CA VAL A 132 -16.46 -13.55 -17.25
C VAL A 132 -16.39 -14.00 -15.78
N ASP A 133 -16.98 -15.14 -15.44
CA ASP A 133 -16.89 -15.75 -14.11
C ASP A 133 -15.45 -16.15 -13.76
N LEU A 134 -14.68 -16.65 -14.72
CA LEU A 134 -13.26 -16.95 -14.52
C LEU A 134 -12.44 -15.67 -14.31
N GLU A 135 -12.70 -14.61 -15.08
CA GLU A 135 -12.03 -13.32 -14.93
C GLU A 135 -12.30 -12.73 -13.54
N MET A 136 -13.56 -12.75 -13.08
CA MET A 136 -13.93 -12.30 -11.74
C MET A 136 -13.19 -13.09 -10.66
N ARG A 137 -13.16 -14.43 -10.75
CA ARG A 137 -12.41 -15.27 -9.81
C ARG A 137 -10.91 -14.99 -9.81
N CYS A 138 -10.30 -14.76 -10.96
CA CYS A 138 -8.88 -14.39 -11.06
C CYS A 138 -8.61 -13.01 -10.42
N ARG A 139 -9.48 -12.03 -10.69
CA ARG A 139 -9.40 -10.68 -10.10
C ARG A 139 -9.55 -10.73 -8.58
N ASP A 140 -10.49 -11.54 -8.09
CA ASP A 140 -10.66 -11.77 -6.65
C ASP A 140 -9.44 -12.45 -6.07
N THR A 141 -8.92 -13.52 -6.67
CA THR A 141 -7.70 -14.19 -6.19
C THR A 141 -6.49 -13.25 -6.14
N SER A 142 -6.33 -12.39 -7.16
CA SER A 142 -5.27 -11.37 -7.18
C SER A 142 -5.42 -10.33 -6.07
N ARG A 143 -6.65 -10.01 -5.65
CA ARG A 143 -6.91 -9.13 -4.49
C ARG A 143 -6.63 -9.85 -3.16
N HIS A 144 -6.98 -11.13 -3.05
CA HIS A 144 -6.76 -11.93 -1.84
C HIS A 144 -5.29 -12.33 -1.62
N SER A 145 -4.46 -12.43 -2.68
CA SER A 145 -3.01 -12.63 -2.54
C SER A 145 -2.28 -11.47 -1.83
N SER A 146 -2.98 -10.36 -1.58
CA SER A 146 -2.49 -9.23 -0.78
C SER A 146 -2.77 -9.40 0.74
N GLY A 147 -3.75 -10.23 1.13
CA GLY A 147 -4.28 -10.29 2.51
C GLY A 147 -3.68 -11.37 3.40
N THR A 148 -3.35 -12.55 2.88
CA THR A 148 -2.87 -13.68 3.70
C THR A 148 -1.34 -13.74 3.65
N VAL A 149 -0.68 -12.91 4.47
CA VAL A 149 0.79 -12.93 4.62
C VAL A 149 1.22 -14.27 5.20
N THR A 150 1.55 -15.23 4.33
CA THR A 150 2.21 -16.48 4.73
C THR A 150 3.54 -16.15 5.43
N LYS A 151 4.05 -17.05 6.29
CA LYS A 151 5.36 -16.83 6.95
C LYS A 151 6.48 -16.48 5.95
N HIS A 152 6.43 -17.06 4.74
CA HIS A 152 7.31 -16.73 3.59
C HIS A 152 7.21 -15.25 3.21
N GLN A 153 6.00 -14.74 2.95
CA GLN A 153 5.81 -13.33 2.57
C GLN A 153 6.25 -12.35 3.67
N ARG A 154 6.18 -12.74 4.95
CA ARG A 154 6.72 -11.94 6.06
C ARG A 154 8.25 -11.84 6.00
N GLY A 155 8.93 -12.96 5.70
CA GLY A 155 10.38 -13.01 5.53
C GLY A 155 10.84 -12.11 4.39
N VAL A 156 10.22 -12.26 3.21
CA VAL A 156 10.50 -11.44 2.03
C VAL A 156 10.31 -9.95 2.34
N ARG A 157 9.17 -9.57 2.94
CA ARG A 157 8.89 -8.18 3.26
C ARG A 157 9.90 -7.59 4.25
N THR A 158 10.36 -8.37 5.22
CA THR A 158 11.35 -7.92 6.21
C THR A 158 12.72 -7.74 5.55
N LYS A 159 13.14 -8.69 4.71
CA LYS A 159 14.43 -8.64 3.99
C LYS A 159 14.44 -7.49 2.98
N ALA A 160 13.36 -7.30 2.22
CA ALA A 160 13.20 -6.19 1.28
C ALA A 160 13.22 -4.83 1.99
N LYS A 161 12.57 -4.72 3.16
CA LYS A 161 12.63 -3.50 3.98
C LYS A 161 14.05 -3.22 4.45
N LEU A 162 14.74 -4.21 5.00
CA LEU A 162 16.13 -4.08 5.45
C LEU A 162 17.06 -3.66 4.31
N PHE A 163 16.90 -4.27 3.13
CA PHE A 163 17.66 -3.91 1.93
C PHE A 163 17.38 -2.46 1.49
N GLY A 164 16.12 -2.04 1.45
CA GLY A 164 15.75 -0.67 1.11
C GLY A 164 16.31 0.36 2.10
N ASP A 165 16.19 0.09 3.40
CA ASP A 165 16.72 0.97 4.45
C ASP A 165 18.26 1.06 4.37
N PHE A 166 18.95 -0.05 4.07
CA PHE A 166 20.41 -0.07 3.88
C PHE A 166 20.84 0.66 2.62
N ALA A 167 20.10 0.51 1.51
CA ALA A 167 20.36 1.22 0.27
C ALA A 167 20.23 2.74 0.46
N GLU A 168 19.19 3.20 1.18
CA GLU A 168 18.99 4.61 1.50
C GLU A 168 20.12 5.16 2.38
N ALA A 169 20.58 4.39 3.37
CA ALA A 169 21.69 4.78 4.24
C ALA A 169 23.02 4.95 3.50
N ASN A 170 23.15 4.34 2.31
CA ASN A 170 24.35 4.36 1.48
C ASN A 170 24.13 5.03 0.12
N LYS A 171 23.07 5.82 -0.05
CA LYS A 171 22.73 6.49 -1.33
C LYS A 171 23.83 7.42 -1.84
N ASP A 172 24.59 8.03 -0.93
CA ASP A 172 25.66 8.97 -1.24
C ASP A 172 27.01 8.26 -1.48
N ASN A 173 27.04 6.93 -1.36
CA ASN A 173 28.23 6.14 -1.65
C ASN A 173 28.30 5.86 -3.17
N GLU A 174 29.30 6.41 -3.85
CA GLU A 174 29.46 6.23 -5.29
C GLU A 174 29.91 4.81 -5.67
N ASP A 175 30.66 4.14 -4.78
CA ASP A 175 31.27 2.83 -5.01
C ASP A 175 30.28 1.66 -4.89
N VAL A 176 29.14 1.88 -4.23
CA VAL A 176 28.14 0.83 -3.97
C VAL A 176 26.86 1.13 -4.74
N LYS A 177 26.30 0.10 -5.38
CA LYS A 177 25.03 0.18 -6.12
C LYS A 177 24.08 -0.93 -5.70
N PHE A 178 22.80 -0.58 -5.63
CA PHE A 178 21.74 -1.48 -5.22
C PHE A 178 20.80 -1.73 -6.40
N PHE A 179 20.53 -3.00 -6.69
CA PHE A 179 19.63 -3.42 -7.75
C PHE A 179 18.59 -4.40 -7.21
N THR A 180 17.40 -4.37 -7.79
CA THR A 180 16.34 -5.33 -7.50
C THR A 180 15.95 -6.04 -8.78
N VAL A 181 16.00 -7.36 -8.78
CA VAL A 181 15.62 -8.20 -9.92
C VAL A 181 14.68 -9.29 -9.45
N ALA A 182 13.79 -9.73 -10.33
CA ALA A 182 12.91 -10.87 -10.09
C ALA A 182 13.22 -11.93 -11.14
N PHE A 183 13.74 -13.07 -10.70
CA PHE A 183 14.00 -14.24 -11.53
C PHE A 183 13.71 -15.51 -10.74
N THR A 184 13.55 -16.63 -11.43
CA THR A 184 13.39 -17.94 -10.78
C THR A 184 14.75 -18.44 -10.33
N ASP A 185 14.91 -18.59 -9.03
CA ASP A 185 16.08 -19.21 -8.41
C ASP A 185 15.67 -20.53 -7.75
N GLU A 186 16.38 -21.61 -8.08
CA GLU A 186 16.17 -22.92 -7.48
C GLU A 186 17.02 -23.13 -6.21
N THR A 187 18.03 -22.28 -6.00
CA THR A 187 18.99 -22.42 -4.90
C THR A 187 18.46 -21.84 -3.60
N HIS A 188 17.90 -20.62 -3.64
CA HIS A 188 17.30 -19.99 -2.48
C HIS A 188 15.78 -19.96 -2.58
N LYS A 189 15.12 -20.34 -1.47
CA LYS A 189 13.69 -20.12 -1.34
C LYS A 189 13.46 -18.66 -0.97
N ASP A 190 12.44 -18.03 -1.58
CA ASP A 190 12.07 -16.62 -1.39
C ASP A 190 13.04 -15.61 -2.03
N SER A 191 13.49 -14.63 -1.24
CA SER A 191 14.32 -13.51 -1.63
C SER A 191 15.70 -13.67 -1.02
N SER A 192 16.73 -13.54 -1.86
CA SER A 192 18.12 -13.52 -1.44
C SER A 192 18.80 -12.23 -1.86
N ILE A 193 19.87 -11.89 -1.16
CA ILE A 193 20.70 -10.73 -1.47
C ILE A 193 22.01 -11.30 -2.01
N TYR A 194 22.32 -10.95 -3.24
CA TYR A 194 23.56 -11.31 -3.89
C TYR A 194 24.54 -10.15 -3.75
N LEU A 195 25.80 -10.46 -3.48
CA LEU A 195 26.89 -9.50 -3.43
C LEU A 195 27.83 -9.74 -4.60
N TYR A 196 28.07 -8.69 -5.37
CA TYR A 196 29.01 -8.68 -6.48
C TYR A 196 30.14 -7.70 -6.19
N GLU A 197 31.38 -8.12 -6.43
CA GLU A 197 32.58 -7.29 -6.32
C GLU A 197 33.34 -7.37 -7.64
N ASP A 198 33.70 -6.22 -8.22
CA ASP A 198 34.34 -6.12 -9.54
C ASP A 198 33.64 -6.91 -10.67
N GLY A 199 32.31 -7.05 -10.56
CA GLY A 199 31.48 -7.78 -11.53
C GLY A 199 31.40 -9.29 -11.34
N PHE A 200 32.03 -9.83 -10.28
CA PHE A 200 31.98 -11.25 -9.93
C PHE A 200 31.10 -11.47 -8.71
N GLU A 201 30.32 -12.56 -8.71
CA GLU A 201 29.52 -12.96 -7.55
C GLU A 201 30.44 -13.43 -6.42
N VAL A 202 30.36 -12.75 -5.27
CA VAL A 202 31.11 -13.08 -4.05
C VAL A 202 30.23 -13.85 -3.07
N SER A 203 28.93 -13.57 -3.05
CA SER A 203 27.96 -14.26 -2.20
C SER A 203 26.58 -14.27 -2.83
N ASP A 204 25.88 -15.39 -2.72
CA ASP A 204 24.49 -15.60 -3.16
C ASP A 204 23.47 -15.51 -2.01
N ASN A 205 23.95 -15.41 -0.76
CA ASN A 205 23.12 -15.23 0.43
C ASN A 205 23.81 -14.27 1.42
N PHE A 206 24.11 -13.08 0.94
CA PHE A 206 24.68 -12.03 1.77
C PHE A 206 23.67 -11.54 2.82
N GLU A 207 24.10 -11.46 4.08
CA GLU A 207 23.26 -10.94 5.16
C GLU A 207 23.66 -9.50 5.50
N LEU A 208 22.75 -8.57 5.23
CA LEU A 208 22.91 -7.20 5.69
C LEU A 208 22.80 -7.13 7.21
N PRO A 209 23.68 -6.37 7.88
CA PRO A 209 23.60 -6.21 9.32
C PRO A 209 22.30 -5.51 9.70
N SER A 210 21.58 -6.08 10.67
CA SER A 210 20.51 -5.34 11.34
C SER A 210 21.09 -4.20 12.20
N LYS A 211 20.23 -3.38 12.80
CA LYS A 211 20.71 -2.34 13.73
C LYS A 211 21.42 -2.99 14.93
N PRO A 212 22.46 -2.36 15.51
CA PRO A 212 23.04 -2.81 16.78
C PRO A 212 21.97 -2.99 17.87
N GLU A 213 22.16 -4.00 18.72
CA GLU A 213 21.17 -4.38 19.74
C GLU A 213 21.56 -3.92 21.15
N LYS A 214 20.59 -3.98 22.08
CA LYS A 214 20.79 -3.71 23.52
C LYS A 214 21.51 -2.39 23.81
N VAL A 215 21.28 -1.39 22.97
CA VAL A 215 21.93 -0.09 23.07
C VAL A 215 21.40 0.66 24.29
N SER A 216 22.27 1.01 25.23
CA SER A 216 21.92 1.65 26.50
C SER A 216 23.05 2.52 27.04
N VAL A 217 22.70 3.48 27.90
CA VAL A 217 23.66 4.29 28.66
C VAL A 217 23.96 3.58 29.96
N VAL A 218 25.25 3.42 30.28
CA VAL A 218 25.69 2.76 31.52
C VAL A 218 26.36 3.71 32.50
N ASP A 219 26.93 4.82 32.01
CA ASP A 219 27.55 5.84 32.84
C ASP A 219 27.45 7.22 32.17
N VAL A 220 27.33 8.25 32.99
CA VAL A 220 27.24 9.66 32.56
C VAL A 220 28.09 10.48 33.52
N THR A 221 28.95 11.33 32.96
CA THR A 221 29.69 12.35 33.70
C THR A 221 29.37 13.73 33.13
N GLN A 222 30.03 14.77 33.65
CA GLN A 222 29.93 16.12 33.13
C GLN A 222 30.45 16.28 31.69
N ASP A 223 31.36 15.40 31.27
CA ASP A 223 32.14 15.52 30.04
C ASP A 223 32.19 14.23 29.20
N SER A 224 31.51 13.18 29.66
CA SER A 224 31.50 11.89 28.97
C SER A 224 30.20 11.12 29.18
N VAL A 225 29.89 10.24 28.23
CA VAL A 225 28.79 9.28 28.31
C VAL A 225 29.31 7.93 27.85
N THR A 226 29.08 6.90 28.65
CA THR A 226 29.43 5.52 28.31
C THR A 226 28.21 4.77 27.80
N LEU A 227 28.33 4.24 26.58
CA LEU A 227 27.31 3.47 25.90
C LEU A 227 27.68 1.99 25.91
N LEU A 228 26.69 1.12 26.13
CA LEU A 228 26.81 -0.32 26.00
C LEU A 228 25.89 -0.80 24.87
N PHE A 229 26.44 -1.59 23.94
CA PHE A 229 25.67 -2.19 22.84
C PHE A 229 26.20 -3.58 22.47
N SER A 230 25.37 -4.37 21.80
CA SER A 230 25.74 -5.69 21.26
C SER A 230 25.67 -5.70 19.73
N ALA A 231 26.33 -6.70 19.13
CA ALA A 231 26.29 -6.91 17.69
C ALA A 231 24.85 -7.06 17.17
N PRO A 232 24.63 -6.75 15.87
CA PRO A 232 23.37 -7.05 15.20
C PRO A 232 22.96 -8.52 15.31
N SER A 233 21.66 -8.79 15.31
CA SER A 233 21.13 -10.16 15.31
C SER A 233 21.30 -10.91 13.99
N CYS A 234 21.39 -10.17 12.88
CA CYS A 234 21.56 -10.67 11.52
C CYS A 234 22.74 -9.94 10.88
N GLY A 235 23.50 -10.61 10.02
CA GLY A 235 24.65 -9.99 9.31
C GLY A 235 25.80 -9.53 10.20
N ALA A 236 25.91 -10.05 11.44
CA ALA A 236 27.00 -9.70 12.36
C ALA A 236 28.40 -10.08 11.83
N GLU A 237 28.46 -11.14 11.01
CA GLU A 237 29.70 -11.66 10.42
C GLU A 237 30.29 -10.71 9.37
N ALA A 238 29.46 -9.87 8.74
CA ALA A 238 29.88 -8.87 7.77
C ALA A 238 30.37 -7.57 8.41
N VAL A 239 30.25 -7.43 9.75
CA VAL A 239 30.60 -6.20 10.45
C VAL A 239 32.09 -6.11 10.69
N THR A 240 32.72 -5.05 10.20
CA THR A 240 34.15 -4.75 10.37
C THR A 240 34.43 -3.79 11.52
N SER A 241 33.51 -2.85 11.78
CA SER A 241 33.60 -1.92 12.91
C SER A 241 32.22 -1.31 13.24
N TYR A 242 32.18 -0.45 14.25
CA TYR A 242 31.00 0.32 14.67
C TYR A 242 31.33 1.80 14.60
N ARG A 243 30.37 2.57 14.08
CA ARG A 243 30.43 4.04 14.07
C ARG A 243 29.45 4.56 15.11
N LEU A 244 29.99 5.22 16.13
CA LEU A 244 29.25 5.94 17.13
C LEU A 244 29.17 7.40 16.72
N GLU A 245 27.99 7.98 16.84
CA GLU A 245 27.76 9.35 16.46
C GLU A 245 26.97 10.08 17.54
N HIS A 246 27.33 11.33 17.81
CA HIS A 246 26.62 12.16 18.78
C HIS A 246 26.46 13.59 18.29
N ARG A 247 25.43 14.26 18.82
CA ARG A 247 25.17 15.69 18.60
C ARG A 247 24.41 16.28 19.77
N GLU A 248 24.53 17.59 19.98
CA GLU A 248 23.70 18.30 20.95
C GLU A 248 22.24 18.31 20.49
N LEU A 249 21.28 18.07 21.39
CA LEU A 249 19.85 17.99 21.06
C LEU A 249 19.33 19.31 20.49
N ARG A 250 19.85 20.44 20.97
CA ARG A 250 19.48 21.79 20.50
C ARG A 250 19.90 22.08 19.05
N GLU A 251 20.79 21.27 18.47
CA GLU A 251 21.27 21.41 17.09
C GLU A 251 20.57 20.38 16.20
N GLU A 252 19.28 20.59 15.93
CA GLU A 252 18.43 19.67 15.14
C GLU A 252 18.92 19.45 13.69
N ASP A 253 19.69 20.38 13.14
CA ASP A 253 20.38 20.24 11.83
C ASP A 253 21.90 20.22 11.97
N GLY A 254 22.42 20.01 13.18
CA GLY A 254 23.84 19.96 13.48
C GLY A 254 24.55 18.75 12.86
N GLN A 255 25.83 18.93 12.52
CA GLN A 255 26.68 17.84 12.05
C GLN A 255 26.94 16.84 13.19
N TRP A 256 26.77 15.56 12.90
CA TRP A 256 27.09 14.50 13.84
C TRP A 256 28.60 14.38 14.01
N GLN A 257 29.07 14.42 15.26
CA GLN A 257 30.44 14.05 15.60
C GLN A 257 30.55 12.53 15.63
N GLN A 258 31.71 11.98 15.24
CA GLN A 258 31.87 10.55 14.99
C GLN A 258 33.07 9.97 15.73
N GLN A 259 32.90 8.75 16.23
CA GLN A 259 33.94 7.92 16.82
C GLN A 259 33.78 6.48 16.28
N SER A 260 34.89 5.79 16.06
CA SER A 260 34.87 4.40 15.58
C SER A 260 35.33 3.43 16.66
N GLU A 261 34.75 2.23 16.67
CA GLU A 261 35.10 1.14 17.58
C GLU A 261 35.13 -0.19 16.80
N GLU A 262 36.13 -1.05 17.02
CA GLU A 262 36.24 -2.31 16.26
C GLU A 262 35.31 -3.41 16.78
N LYS A 263 34.97 -3.38 18.08
CA LYS A 263 34.20 -4.46 18.73
C LYS A 263 32.93 -3.93 19.38
N PRO A 264 31.85 -4.73 19.42
CA PRO A 264 30.71 -4.38 20.23
C PRO A 264 31.09 -4.42 21.71
N GLY A 265 30.49 -3.55 22.51
CA GLY A 265 30.76 -3.51 23.94
C GLY A 265 30.49 -2.14 24.55
N SER A 266 31.32 -1.80 25.53
CA SER A 266 31.25 -0.53 26.26
C SER A 266 32.19 0.48 25.62
N VAL A 267 31.66 1.62 25.18
CA VAL A 267 32.43 2.70 24.57
C VAL A 267 32.10 4.01 25.28
N THR A 268 33.13 4.75 25.68
CA THR A 268 32.99 6.07 26.31
C THR A 268 33.20 7.16 25.26
N VAL A 269 32.18 7.99 25.06
CA VAL A 269 32.26 9.23 24.28
C VAL A 269 32.68 10.34 25.23
N THR A 270 33.79 11.03 24.93
CA THR A 270 34.39 12.07 25.78
C THR A 270 34.36 13.44 25.11
N GLY A 271 34.65 14.52 25.86
CA GLY A 271 34.69 15.88 25.32
C GLY A 271 33.30 16.52 25.18
N LEU A 272 32.33 16.02 25.93
CA LEU A 272 30.98 16.59 26.00
C LEU A 272 30.96 17.81 26.92
N ARG A 273 29.95 18.66 26.75
CA ARG A 273 29.73 19.81 27.64
C ARG A 273 28.86 19.42 28.82
N ALA A 274 29.15 19.97 29.98
CA ALA A 274 28.35 19.80 31.19
C ALA A 274 26.92 20.35 31.01
N ASP A 275 25.97 19.79 31.76
CA ASP A 275 24.55 20.20 31.80
C ASP A 275 23.87 20.30 30.42
N THR A 276 24.30 19.50 29.44
CA THR A 276 23.87 19.58 28.04
C THR A 276 23.21 18.28 27.58
N GLU A 277 22.10 18.38 26.85
CA GLU A 277 21.40 17.23 26.27
C GLU A 277 22.02 16.83 24.93
N TYR A 278 22.31 15.53 24.78
CA TYR A 278 22.88 14.93 23.57
C TYR A 278 22.00 13.80 23.06
N VAL A 279 21.96 13.65 21.73
CA VAL A 279 21.43 12.45 21.06
C VAL A 279 22.61 11.62 20.60
N PHE A 280 22.53 10.32 20.85
CA PHE A 280 23.55 9.35 20.47
C PHE A 280 22.95 8.32 19.53
N ARG A 281 23.73 7.89 18.55
CA ARG A 281 23.37 6.77 17.67
C ARG A 281 24.57 5.90 17.36
N VAL A 282 24.31 4.62 17.12
CA VAL A 282 25.33 3.61 16.79
C VAL A 282 24.93 2.90 15.51
N ARG A 283 25.90 2.67 14.62
CA ARG A 283 25.72 1.92 13.37
C ARG A 283 26.82 0.87 13.23
N ALA A 284 26.48 -0.28 12.67
CA ALA A 284 27.49 -1.23 12.19
C ALA A 284 28.12 -0.70 10.89
N VAL A 285 29.37 -1.04 10.64
CA VAL A 285 30.12 -0.73 9.40
C VAL A 285 30.53 -2.05 8.78
N THR A 286 30.35 -2.20 7.48
CA THR A 286 30.77 -3.35 6.69
C THR A 286 31.61 -2.88 5.51
N ASP A 287 32.24 -3.82 4.80
CA ASP A 287 33.00 -3.52 3.57
C ASP A 287 32.12 -2.93 2.45
N VAL A 288 30.82 -3.19 2.51
CA VAL A 288 29.83 -2.73 1.53
C VAL A 288 29.06 -1.48 1.98
N GLY A 289 29.38 -0.92 3.16
CA GLY A 289 28.83 0.34 3.62
C GLY A 289 28.36 0.37 5.07
N LEU A 290 27.52 1.36 5.38
CA LEU A 290 27.00 1.61 6.72
C LEU A 290 25.68 0.86 6.95
N GLY A 291 25.62 0.14 8.06
CA GLY A 291 24.40 -0.50 8.55
C GLY A 291 23.37 0.49 9.10
N LEU A 292 22.25 -0.08 9.56
CA LEU A 292 21.13 0.69 10.10
C LEU A 292 21.47 1.35 11.44
N VAL A 293 20.74 2.44 11.72
CA VAL A 293 20.91 3.29 12.89
C VAL A 293 20.17 2.73 14.10
N ALA A 294 20.89 2.60 15.22
CA ALA A 294 20.32 2.45 16.55
C ALA A 294 20.49 3.76 17.33
N GLU A 295 19.44 4.58 17.38
CA GLU A 295 19.42 5.85 18.10
C GLU A 295 18.88 5.67 19.53
N LEU A 296 19.51 6.35 20.50
CA LEU A 296 19.07 6.40 21.89
C LEU A 296 18.18 7.61 22.16
N LYS A 297 17.42 7.54 23.25
CA LYS A 297 16.75 8.73 23.80
C LYS A 297 17.80 9.78 24.22
N PRO A 298 17.44 11.08 24.23
CA PRO A 298 18.34 12.12 24.67
C PRO A 298 18.88 11.87 26.08
N VAL A 299 20.16 12.16 26.28
CA VAL A 299 20.89 11.97 27.53
C VAL A 299 21.46 13.33 27.93
N LYS A 300 21.23 13.73 29.17
CA LYS A 300 21.78 14.96 29.74
C LYS A 300 23.05 14.64 30.52
N THR A 301 24.14 15.34 30.23
CA THR A 301 25.38 15.25 31.01
C THR A 301 25.22 15.90 32.39
N ASP A 302 26.06 15.47 33.34
CA ASP A 302 26.03 16.04 34.69
C ASP A 302 26.48 17.51 34.69
N PRO A 303 26.03 18.32 35.66
CA PRO A 303 26.56 19.66 35.85
C PRO A 303 28.02 19.64 36.31
N GLU A 304 28.75 20.71 36.02
CA GLU A 304 30.13 20.88 36.50
C GLU A 304 30.15 20.90 38.05
N PRO A 305 31.08 20.20 38.73
CA PRO A 305 31.12 20.20 40.17
C PRO A 305 31.34 21.62 40.65
N GLU A 306 30.50 22.08 41.59
CA GLU A 306 30.66 23.40 42.19
C GLU A 306 32.08 23.51 42.74
N SER A 307 32.88 24.41 42.16
CA SER A 307 34.21 24.69 42.71
C SER A 307 34.01 25.13 44.16
N LEU A 308 34.55 24.37 45.12
CA LEU A 308 34.60 24.78 46.51
C LEU A 308 35.41 26.07 46.56
N SER A 309 34.73 27.21 46.47
CA SER A 309 35.38 28.50 46.59
C SER A 309 36.06 28.54 47.97
N CYS A 310 37.36 28.75 47.96
CA CYS A 310 38.22 28.76 49.15
C CYS A 310 37.81 29.83 50.19
N GLY A 311 36.78 30.63 49.91
CA GLY A 311 36.22 31.65 50.79
C GLY A 311 35.37 31.10 51.94
N ARG A 312 34.84 29.87 51.87
CA ARG A 312 33.95 29.33 52.92
C ARG A 312 34.70 28.70 54.11
N LEU A 313 35.90 28.17 53.87
CA LEU A 313 36.76 27.64 54.94
C LEU A 313 37.40 28.76 55.81
N ALA A 314 37.48 30.00 55.31
CA ALA A 314 38.04 31.11 56.07
C ALA A 314 37.07 31.68 57.13
N GLU A 315 35.75 31.49 57.00
CA GLU A 315 34.77 31.93 58.00
C GLU A 315 34.50 30.88 59.08
N GLU A 316 34.53 29.58 58.77
CA GLU A 316 34.37 28.53 59.79
C GLU A 316 35.56 28.43 60.74
N VAL A 317 36.79 28.69 60.27
CA VAL A 317 37.97 28.77 61.16
C VAL A 317 37.91 30.03 62.05
N LYS A 318 37.32 31.13 61.59
CA LYS A 318 37.16 32.35 62.41
C LYS A 318 36.07 32.21 63.48
N ASN A 319 35.03 31.41 63.25
CA ASN A 319 33.98 31.18 64.24
C ASN A 319 34.30 30.09 65.27
N SER A 320 35.37 29.31 65.08
CA SER A 320 35.83 28.31 66.06
C SER A 320 36.93 28.81 67.01
N VAL A 321 37.32 30.10 66.93
CA VAL A 321 38.34 30.74 67.80
C VAL A 321 37.74 31.91 68.62
N LYS A 322 36.45 31.84 68.98
CA LYS A 322 35.85 32.73 69.98
C LYS A 322 35.45 31.98 71.23
#